data_AF-A0A2A4WZP1-F1
#
_entry.id   AF-A0A2A4WZP1-F1
#
_cell.length_a   1.000
_cell.length_b   1.000
_cell.length_c   1.000
_cell.angle_alpha   90.00
_cell.angle_beta   90.00
_cell.angle_gamma   90.00
#
_symmetry.space_group_name_H-M   'P 1'
#
loop_
_entity.id
_entity.type
_entity.pdbx_description
1 polymer ?
#
loop_
_entity_poly.entity_id
_entity_poly.type
_entity_poly.pdbx_seq_one_letter_code
_entity_poly.pdbx_strand_id
1 'polypeptide(L)'
;MQRLFLKFLFACSLVCLISGCEKKPNPVDEDSFSFLMGDQEELWQFVKTNEDFSNLEFFEKNYEATKLCKADLHAKPLVPKTVHFIWVGPNNFPETSIDNVVSWVNNNPNFKFKFWTDRLRPLPHPSMELELVSNFPFQFFEKEFVSSTNWAEKSDLLRYEILYQQGGIYVDHDVICLNSFEELTHTYDLFCGMEPPHQLVLNTSINLCNNLIGSAPAHPVLKETIERVSKRWKSIEKIFPGKDTDSTIMRIAHRTFSPFDEAFQAKASQLGNNDIAFPANFFNNMGKNPGKYAHHYYASTWFDDEPAFEKNLRRRLTKISRKNNQILLFNAFILAANLFLVVFLLRQKHIFKRYERKN
;
A
#
# COMPACT_ATOMS: atom_id res chain seq x y z
N MET A 1 -21.71 45.32 35.41
CA MET A 1 -21.04 44.30 34.56
C MET A 1 -22.00 43.45 33.73
N GLN A 2 -23.23 43.14 34.16
CA GLN A 2 -24.15 42.29 33.37
C GLN A 2 -24.76 42.96 32.11
N ARG A 3 -24.88 44.30 32.05
CA ARG A 3 -25.42 44.99 30.85
C ARG A 3 -24.41 45.17 29.70
N LEU A 4 -23.11 44.99 29.94
CA LEU A 4 -22.08 45.03 28.89
C LEU A 4 -21.96 43.66 28.16
N PHE A 5 -22.15 42.57 28.89
CA PHE A 5 -22.05 41.21 28.36
C PHE A 5 -23.16 40.88 27.35
N LEU A 6 -24.37 41.39 27.58
CA LEU A 6 -25.52 41.15 26.70
C LEU A 6 -25.43 41.90 25.37
N LYS A 7 -24.76 43.07 25.34
CA LYS A 7 -24.50 43.82 24.10
C LYS A 7 -23.37 43.20 23.26
N PHE A 8 -22.41 42.53 23.89
CA PHE A 8 -21.35 41.80 23.20
C PHE A 8 -21.90 40.51 22.54
N LEU A 9 -22.79 39.79 23.22
CA LEU A 9 -23.45 38.59 22.68
C LEU A 9 -24.37 38.88 21.49
N PHE A 10 -25.00 40.06 21.42
CA PHE A 10 -25.85 40.46 20.29
C PHE A 10 -25.06 40.98 19.08
N ALA A 11 -23.83 41.46 19.29
CA ALA A 11 -22.95 41.86 18.19
C ALA A 11 -22.32 40.64 17.49
N CYS A 12 -22.05 39.55 18.23
CA CYS A 12 -21.52 38.31 17.64
C CYS A 12 -22.55 37.52 16.83
N SER A 13 -23.85 37.66 17.10
CA SER A 13 -24.90 36.97 16.33
C SER A 13 -25.26 37.67 15.02
N LEU A 14 -24.96 38.95 14.85
CA LEU A 14 -25.24 39.69 13.62
C LEU A 14 -24.09 39.64 12.59
N VAL A 15 -22.88 39.25 12.99
CA VAL A 15 -21.74 39.04 12.07
C VAL A 15 -21.79 37.67 11.38
N CYS A 16 -22.62 36.73 11.86
CA CYS A 16 -22.76 35.39 11.26
C CYS A 16 -23.82 35.29 10.15
N LEU A 17 -24.45 36.38 9.70
CA LEU A 17 -25.53 36.34 8.71
C LEU A 17 -25.23 37.03 7.37
N ILE A 18 -23.99 37.48 7.13
CA ILE A 18 -23.59 38.04 5.84
C ILE A 18 -22.29 37.38 5.38
N SER A 19 -22.38 36.18 4.83
CA SER A 19 -21.49 35.61 3.78
C SER A 19 -21.80 34.14 3.52
N GLY A 20 -23.08 33.79 3.38
CA GLY A 20 -23.51 32.54 2.76
C GLY A 20 -23.65 32.71 1.25
N CYS A 21 -22.63 33.25 0.57
CA CYS A 21 -22.49 32.91 -0.85
C CYS A 21 -22.04 31.45 -0.84
N GLU A 22 -22.96 30.52 -1.07
CA GLU A 22 -22.63 29.18 -1.52
C GLU A 22 -21.73 29.37 -2.75
N LYS A 23 -20.42 29.30 -2.54
CA LYS A 23 -19.50 29.02 -3.63
C LYS A 23 -20.02 27.72 -4.21
N LYS A 24 -20.48 27.74 -5.46
CA LYS A 24 -20.65 26.51 -6.22
C LYS A 24 -19.39 25.68 -5.96
N PRO A 25 -19.51 24.40 -5.55
CA PRO A 25 -18.35 23.57 -5.37
C PRO A 25 -17.52 23.68 -6.64
N ASN A 26 -16.22 23.95 -6.48
CA ASN A 26 -15.31 23.91 -7.62
C ASN A 26 -15.53 22.56 -8.32
N PRO A 27 -15.50 22.52 -9.66
CA PRO A 27 -15.58 21.25 -10.37
C PRO A 27 -14.52 20.30 -9.79
N VAL A 28 -14.96 19.10 -9.42
CA VAL A 28 -14.09 18.05 -8.91
C VAL A 28 -13.16 17.66 -10.06
N ASP A 29 -11.85 17.79 -9.83
CA ASP A 29 -10.85 17.33 -10.79
C ASP A 29 -10.71 15.81 -10.64
N GLU A 30 -11.45 15.07 -11.48
CA GLU A 30 -11.52 13.60 -11.47
C GLU A 30 -10.19 12.94 -11.88
N ASP A 31 -9.23 13.71 -12.39
CA ASP A 31 -7.88 13.24 -12.72
C ASP A 31 -6.80 13.68 -11.71
N SER A 32 -7.21 14.39 -10.65
CA SER A 32 -6.29 14.75 -9.57
C SER A 32 -5.81 13.51 -8.80
N PHE A 33 -4.57 13.55 -8.30
CA PHE A 33 -3.99 12.47 -7.52
C PHE A 33 -4.88 12.07 -6.32
N SER A 34 -5.40 13.07 -5.59
CA SER A 34 -6.26 12.87 -4.41
C SER A 34 -7.57 12.14 -4.75
N PHE A 35 -8.25 12.55 -5.83
CA PHE A 35 -9.47 11.89 -6.30
C PHE A 35 -9.21 10.46 -6.78
N LEU A 36 -8.10 10.23 -7.48
CA LEU A 36 -7.69 8.90 -7.95
C LEU A 36 -7.18 8.00 -6.81
N MET A 37 -6.75 8.59 -5.70
CA MET A 37 -6.53 7.89 -4.44
C MET A 37 -7.82 7.70 -3.62
N GLY A 38 -8.95 8.25 -4.09
CA GLY A 38 -10.28 8.05 -3.56
C GLY A 38 -10.59 8.85 -2.30
N ASP A 39 -10.12 10.10 -2.19
CA ASP A 39 -10.33 10.97 -1.01
C ASP A 39 -11.80 11.22 -0.62
N GLN A 40 -12.70 10.96 -1.56
CA GLN A 40 -14.13 10.93 -1.36
C GLN A 40 -14.67 9.68 -0.65
N GLU A 41 -13.88 8.60 -0.54
CA GLU A 41 -14.30 7.30 -0.01
C GLU A 41 -14.08 7.18 1.51
N GLU A 42 -14.90 6.35 2.17
CA GLU A 42 -14.80 6.13 3.62
C GLU A 42 -13.44 5.56 4.07
N LEU A 43 -12.70 4.92 3.16
CA LEU A 43 -11.38 4.33 3.40
C LEU A 43 -10.35 5.37 3.85
N TRP A 44 -10.53 6.64 3.46
CA TRP A 44 -9.64 7.74 3.88
C TRP A 44 -9.67 8.03 5.38
N GLN A 45 -10.65 7.48 6.11
CA GLN A 45 -10.63 7.49 7.57
C GLN A 45 -9.38 6.82 8.16
N PHE A 46 -8.60 6.04 7.40
CA PHE A 46 -7.36 5.42 7.87
C PHE A 46 -6.14 6.34 7.75
N VAL A 47 -6.18 7.36 6.89
CA VAL A 47 -5.12 8.35 6.70
C VAL A 47 -5.14 9.33 7.89
N LYS A 48 -4.22 9.15 8.84
CA LYS A 48 -4.27 9.87 10.12
C LYS A 48 -2.91 10.26 10.68
N THR A 49 -1.86 9.52 10.35
CA THR A 49 -0.54 9.69 10.95
C THR A 49 0.30 10.65 10.11
N ASN A 50 1.32 11.24 10.74
CA ASN A 50 2.30 12.07 10.01
C ASN A 50 3.01 11.27 8.90
N GLU A 51 3.21 9.96 9.11
CA GLU A 51 3.81 9.07 8.12
C GLU A 51 2.89 8.90 6.91
N ASP A 52 1.57 8.77 7.12
CA ASP A 52 0.60 8.71 6.01
C ASP A 52 0.66 9.97 5.15
N PHE A 53 0.66 11.16 5.76
CA PHE A 53 0.73 12.42 5.03
C PHE A 53 2.06 12.60 4.30
N SER A 54 3.18 12.21 4.93
CA SER A 54 4.50 12.26 4.30
C SER A 54 4.60 11.31 3.10
N ASN A 55 4.01 10.12 3.20
CA ASN A 55 3.99 9.16 2.09
C ASN A 55 3.10 9.65 0.95
N LEU A 56 1.92 10.21 1.25
CA LEU A 56 1.06 10.84 0.23
C LEU A 56 1.79 11.93 -0.53
N GLU A 57 2.44 12.86 0.18
CA GLU A 57 3.22 13.94 -0.46
C GLU A 57 4.33 13.38 -1.37
N PHE A 58 5.03 12.34 -0.90
CA PHE A 58 6.06 11.68 -1.69
C PHE A 58 5.50 11.07 -2.98
N PHE A 59 4.45 10.26 -2.88
CA PHE A 59 3.89 9.56 -4.03
C PHE A 59 3.15 10.50 -4.99
N GLU A 60 2.47 11.51 -4.48
CA GLU A 60 1.87 12.57 -5.31
C GLU A 60 2.95 13.27 -6.14
N LYS A 61 4.07 13.67 -5.50
CA LYS A 61 5.18 14.29 -6.21
C LYS A 61 5.79 13.36 -7.26
N ASN A 62 5.95 12.07 -6.96
CA ASN A 62 6.43 11.08 -7.93
C ASN A 62 5.48 10.96 -9.12
N TYR A 63 4.17 10.81 -8.87
CA TYR A 63 3.16 10.68 -9.90
C TYR A 63 3.10 11.92 -10.80
N GLU A 64 3.01 13.11 -10.20
CA GLU A 64 2.92 14.38 -10.93
C GLU A 64 4.15 14.65 -11.80
N ALA A 65 5.34 14.27 -11.33
CA ALA A 65 6.57 14.41 -12.09
C ALA A 65 6.67 13.46 -13.30
N THR A 66 6.01 12.30 -13.24
CA THR A 66 6.25 11.20 -14.19
C THR A 66 5.04 10.89 -15.09
N LYS A 67 3.82 11.32 -14.72
CA LYS A 67 2.58 11.05 -15.47
C LYS A 67 2.56 11.65 -16.88
N LEU A 68 3.40 12.64 -17.16
CA LEU A 68 3.49 13.31 -18.47
C LEU A 68 4.53 12.70 -19.41
N CYS A 69 5.25 11.65 -18.98
CA CYS A 69 6.13 10.89 -19.86
C CYS A 69 5.30 10.30 -21.02
N LYS A 70 5.73 10.53 -22.25
CA LYS A 70 5.03 10.05 -23.45
C LYS A 70 5.64 8.74 -23.92
N ALA A 71 4.78 7.77 -24.24
CA ALA A 71 5.20 6.54 -24.90
C ALA A 71 5.69 6.83 -26.33
N ASP A 72 6.81 6.23 -26.72
CA ASP A 72 7.11 5.95 -28.13
C ASP A 72 6.87 4.46 -28.40
N LEU A 73 5.71 4.15 -28.99
CA LEU A 73 5.31 2.78 -29.29
C LEU A 73 6.12 2.14 -30.44
N HIS A 74 6.95 2.92 -31.14
CA HIS A 74 7.87 2.40 -32.14
C HIS A 74 9.24 2.06 -31.56
N ALA A 75 9.55 2.56 -30.36
CA ALA A 75 10.76 2.20 -29.63
C ALA A 75 10.67 0.78 -29.07
N LYS A 76 11.83 0.23 -28.70
CA LYS A 76 11.86 -1.02 -27.92
C LYS A 76 11.21 -0.75 -26.56
N PRO A 77 10.33 -1.63 -26.06
CA PRO A 77 9.74 -1.45 -24.73
C PRO A 77 10.82 -1.49 -23.64
N LEU A 78 10.67 -0.62 -22.65
CA LEU A 78 11.54 -0.52 -21.47
C LEU A 78 11.29 -1.70 -20.53
N VAL A 79 10.01 -2.00 -20.28
CA VAL A 79 9.58 -3.22 -19.58
C VAL A 79 9.32 -4.33 -20.62
N PRO A 80 9.97 -5.51 -20.51
CA PRO A 80 9.66 -6.64 -21.39
C PRO A 80 8.16 -6.97 -21.46
N LYS A 81 7.64 -7.25 -22.66
CA LYS A 81 6.23 -7.64 -22.87
C LYS A 81 5.96 -9.11 -22.48
N THR A 82 6.35 -9.48 -21.27
CA THR A 82 6.11 -10.79 -20.67
C THR A 82 5.33 -10.60 -19.38
N VAL A 83 4.18 -11.25 -19.28
CA VAL A 83 3.36 -11.30 -18.06
C VAL A 83 3.65 -12.58 -17.31
N HIS A 84 3.91 -12.48 -16.01
CA HIS A 84 4.22 -13.58 -15.12
C HIS A 84 3.09 -13.77 -14.11
N PHE A 85 2.45 -14.94 -14.17
CA PHE A 85 1.54 -15.42 -13.14
C PHE A 85 2.26 -16.47 -12.28
N ILE A 86 2.06 -16.43 -10.97
CA ILE A 86 2.66 -17.39 -10.04
C ILE A 86 1.54 -18.14 -9.33
N TRP A 87 1.62 -19.48 -9.34
CA TRP A 87 0.72 -20.34 -8.58
C TRP A 87 1.48 -21.53 -8.00
N VAL A 88 1.79 -21.43 -6.71
CA VAL A 88 2.55 -22.42 -5.95
C VAL A 88 1.72 -22.97 -4.80
N GLY A 89 1.98 -24.23 -4.44
CA GLY A 89 1.28 -24.90 -3.34
C GLY A 89 0.31 -25.99 -3.81
N PRO A 90 -0.37 -26.65 -2.87
CA PRO A 90 -1.10 -27.88 -3.16
C PRO A 90 -2.42 -27.63 -3.91
N ASN A 91 -2.99 -26.44 -3.83
CA ASN A 91 -4.32 -26.13 -4.36
C ASN A 91 -4.30 -26.01 -5.89
N ASN A 92 -5.40 -26.41 -6.53
CA ASN A 92 -5.61 -26.17 -7.95
C ASN A 92 -5.70 -24.67 -8.23
N PHE A 93 -5.38 -24.26 -9.46
CA PHE A 93 -5.58 -22.87 -9.86
C PHE A 93 -7.08 -22.51 -9.75
N PRO A 94 -7.46 -21.39 -9.13
CA PRO A 94 -8.86 -21.11 -8.85
C PRO A 94 -9.64 -20.89 -10.15
N GLU A 95 -10.78 -21.55 -10.31
CA GLU A 95 -11.64 -21.38 -11.49
C GLU A 95 -12.12 -19.92 -11.65
N THR A 96 -12.38 -19.25 -10.52
CA THR A 96 -12.75 -17.82 -10.48
C THR A 96 -11.66 -16.88 -11.00
N SER A 97 -10.42 -17.37 -11.13
CA SER A 97 -9.28 -16.59 -11.64
C SER A 97 -8.99 -16.83 -13.11
N ILE A 98 -9.68 -17.78 -13.75
CA ILE A 98 -9.49 -18.07 -15.18
C ILE A 98 -9.90 -16.87 -16.02
N ASP A 99 -11.05 -16.25 -15.73
CA ASP A 99 -11.52 -15.06 -16.45
C ASP A 99 -10.53 -13.89 -16.35
N ASN A 100 -9.84 -13.77 -15.22
CA ASN A 100 -8.79 -12.77 -15.05
C ASN A 100 -7.62 -13.04 -16.01
N VAL A 101 -7.11 -14.28 -16.07
CA VAL A 101 -6.04 -14.65 -17.02
C VAL A 101 -6.48 -14.41 -18.47
N VAL A 102 -7.71 -14.81 -18.82
CA VAL A 102 -8.28 -14.60 -20.16
C VAL A 102 -8.31 -13.11 -20.51
N SER A 103 -8.71 -12.24 -19.57
CA SER A 103 -8.72 -10.79 -19.78
C SER A 103 -7.32 -10.24 -20.09
N TRP A 104 -6.29 -10.74 -19.41
CA TRP A 104 -4.90 -10.33 -19.64
C TRP A 104 -4.42 -10.73 -21.04
N VAL A 105 -4.72 -11.96 -21.47
CA VAL A 105 -4.37 -12.46 -22.81
C VAL A 105 -5.09 -11.65 -23.90
N ASN A 106 -6.38 -11.38 -23.73
CA ASN A 106 -7.18 -10.65 -24.70
C ASN A 106 -6.76 -9.18 -24.85
N ASN A 107 -6.47 -8.50 -23.75
CA ASN A 107 -6.07 -7.08 -23.76
C ASN A 107 -4.59 -6.87 -24.15
N ASN A 108 -3.78 -7.92 -24.14
CA ASN A 108 -2.36 -7.86 -24.45
C ASN A 108 -1.95 -8.97 -25.43
N PRO A 109 -2.54 -9.02 -26.64
CA PRO A 109 -2.39 -10.16 -27.56
C PRO A 109 -0.96 -10.37 -28.08
N ASN A 110 -0.12 -9.33 -28.03
CA ASN A 110 1.28 -9.38 -28.48
C ASN A 110 2.26 -9.71 -27.34
N PHE A 111 1.76 -10.02 -26.14
CA PHE A 111 2.59 -10.30 -24.97
C PHE A 111 2.81 -11.81 -24.85
N LYS A 112 3.91 -12.17 -24.19
CA LYS A 112 4.15 -13.55 -23.73
C LYS A 112 3.58 -13.73 -22.34
N PHE A 113 3.05 -14.91 -22.05
CA PHE A 113 2.47 -15.22 -20.75
C PHE A 113 3.17 -16.43 -20.15
N LYS A 114 3.73 -16.28 -18.96
CA LYS A 114 4.40 -17.34 -18.22
C LYS A 114 3.61 -17.71 -16.98
N PHE A 115 3.43 -19.00 -16.77
CA PHE A 115 2.77 -19.56 -15.61
C PHE A 115 3.79 -20.32 -14.75
N TRP A 116 4.21 -19.69 -13.66
CA TRP A 116 5.19 -20.25 -12.73
C TRP A 116 4.52 -21.12 -11.69
N THR A 117 5.02 -22.34 -11.51
CA THR A 117 4.46 -23.27 -10.54
C THR A 117 5.49 -24.24 -9.96
N ASP A 118 5.21 -24.77 -8.78
CA ASP A 118 6.05 -25.73 -8.05
C ASP A 118 5.86 -27.19 -8.50
N ARG A 119 4.89 -27.46 -9.38
CA ARG A 119 4.56 -28.81 -9.84
C ARG A 119 3.85 -28.78 -11.19
N LEU A 120 3.93 -29.88 -11.95
CA LEU A 120 3.15 -30.04 -13.17
C LEU A 120 1.65 -29.95 -12.87
N ARG A 121 0.96 -29.02 -13.55
CA ARG A 121 -0.48 -28.81 -13.46
C ARG A 121 -1.00 -28.19 -14.76
N PRO A 122 -2.32 -28.26 -15.04
CA PRO A 122 -2.90 -27.61 -16.21
C PRO A 122 -2.63 -26.10 -16.24
N LEU A 123 -2.41 -25.58 -17.44
CA LEU A 123 -2.30 -24.14 -17.64
C LEU A 123 -3.67 -23.46 -17.51
N PRO A 124 -3.76 -22.28 -16.87
CA PRO A 124 -4.99 -21.50 -16.83
C PRO A 124 -5.49 -21.07 -18.23
N HIS A 125 -4.57 -20.90 -19.18
CA HIS A 125 -4.88 -20.57 -20.57
C HIS A 125 -3.90 -21.26 -21.53
N PRO A 126 -4.34 -21.80 -22.69
CA PRO A 126 -3.50 -22.60 -23.59
C PRO A 126 -2.37 -21.83 -24.27
N SER A 127 -2.42 -20.50 -24.31
CA SER A 127 -1.34 -19.66 -24.87
C SER A 127 -0.19 -19.39 -23.90
N MET A 128 -0.26 -19.87 -22.65
CA MET A 128 0.77 -19.63 -21.65
C MET A 128 1.92 -20.65 -21.76
N GLU A 129 3.09 -20.23 -21.32
CA GLU A 129 4.27 -21.08 -21.17
C GLU A 129 4.37 -21.56 -19.71
N LEU A 130 4.47 -22.88 -19.50
CA LEU A 130 4.66 -23.46 -18.16
C LEU A 130 6.11 -23.30 -17.70
N GLU A 131 6.30 -22.71 -16.52
CA GLU A 131 7.61 -22.55 -15.91
C GLU A 131 7.65 -23.26 -14.55
N LEU A 132 8.55 -24.23 -14.40
CA LEU A 132 8.71 -24.94 -13.13
C LEU A 132 9.69 -24.19 -12.23
N VAL A 133 9.27 -23.87 -11.00
CA VAL A 133 10.11 -23.19 -9.99
C VAL A 133 11.36 -24.01 -9.67
N SER A 134 11.31 -25.35 -9.78
CA SER A 134 12.50 -26.20 -9.61
C SER A 134 13.61 -25.95 -10.64
N ASN A 135 13.28 -25.35 -11.78
CA ASN A 135 14.22 -25.02 -12.85
C ASN A 135 14.63 -23.54 -12.80
N PHE A 136 14.05 -22.75 -11.89
CA PHE A 136 14.36 -21.34 -11.76
C PHE A 136 15.73 -21.15 -11.10
N PRO A 137 16.70 -20.50 -11.77
CA PRO A 137 18.04 -20.30 -11.23
C PRO A 137 18.02 -19.16 -10.19
N PHE A 138 17.65 -19.49 -8.96
CA PHE A 138 17.71 -18.54 -7.85
C PHE A 138 19.14 -17.97 -7.70
N GLN A 139 19.23 -16.65 -7.68
CA GLN A 139 20.41 -15.85 -7.38
C GLN A 139 20.36 -15.27 -5.96
N PHE A 140 19.15 -15.05 -5.39
CA PHE A 140 18.98 -14.36 -4.13
C PHE A 140 18.18 -15.14 -3.09
N PHE A 141 16.94 -15.53 -3.39
CA PHE A 141 16.00 -15.98 -2.37
C PHE A 141 15.86 -17.49 -2.21
N GLU A 142 16.75 -18.32 -2.76
CA GLU A 142 16.61 -19.78 -2.67
C GLU A 142 16.37 -20.27 -1.23
N LYS A 143 17.16 -19.74 -0.27
CA LYS A 143 17.10 -20.14 1.13
C LYS A 143 15.81 -19.65 1.81
N GLU A 144 15.46 -18.38 1.62
CA GLU A 144 14.25 -17.75 2.13
C GLU A 144 13.02 -18.46 1.57
N PHE A 145 13.00 -18.72 0.26
CA PHE A 145 11.95 -19.44 -0.44
C PHE A 145 11.76 -20.83 0.13
N VAL A 146 12.83 -21.63 0.25
CA VAL A 146 12.76 -22.98 0.82
C VAL A 146 12.29 -22.95 2.28
N SER A 147 12.75 -21.98 3.08
CA SER A 147 12.42 -21.87 4.51
C SER A 147 11.00 -21.41 4.79
N SER A 148 10.38 -20.63 3.90
CA SER A 148 9.02 -20.14 4.10
C SER A 148 8.01 -21.29 4.03
N THR A 149 7.04 -21.29 4.95
CA THR A 149 5.92 -22.23 4.96
C THR A 149 4.64 -21.65 4.37
N ASN A 150 4.63 -20.37 4.00
CA ASN A 150 3.45 -19.67 3.48
C ASN A 150 3.57 -19.49 1.95
N TRP A 151 2.54 -19.90 1.21
CA TRP A 151 2.57 -19.87 -0.26
C TRP A 151 2.51 -18.45 -0.84
N ALA A 152 1.82 -17.52 -0.17
CA ALA A 152 1.79 -16.11 -0.57
C ALA A 152 3.17 -15.46 -0.37
N GLU A 153 3.83 -15.69 0.77
CA GLU A 153 5.21 -15.21 1.02
C GLU A 153 6.20 -15.78 -0.02
N LYS A 154 6.05 -17.06 -0.39
CA LYS A 154 6.84 -17.66 -1.47
C LYS A 154 6.59 -16.97 -2.83
N SER A 155 5.34 -16.62 -3.14
CA SER A 155 4.98 -15.88 -4.35
C SER A 155 5.59 -14.47 -4.36
N ASP A 156 5.61 -13.80 -3.21
CA ASP A 156 6.27 -12.50 -3.04
C ASP A 156 7.77 -12.56 -3.30
N LEU A 157 8.46 -13.60 -2.82
CA LEU A 157 9.88 -13.77 -3.10
C LEU A 157 10.13 -14.02 -4.59
N LEU A 158 9.35 -14.92 -5.19
CA LEU A 158 9.49 -15.27 -6.61
C LEU A 158 9.23 -14.07 -7.51
N ARG A 159 8.19 -13.26 -7.27
CA ARG A 159 7.87 -12.13 -8.16
C ARG A 159 8.99 -11.10 -8.23
N TYR A 160 9.61 -10.76 -7.09
CA TYR A 160 10.71 -9.81 -7.08
C TYR A 160 11.93 -10.34 -7.80
N GLU A 161 12.25 -11.62 -7.62
CA GLU A 161 13.42 -12.22 -8.23
C GLU A 161 13.24 -12.50 -9.73
N ILE A 162 12.06 -12.95 -10.15
CA ILE A 162 11.70 -13.11 -11.56
C ILE A 162 11.79 -11.77 -12.27
N LEU A 163 11.16 -10.72 -11.73
CA LEU A 163 11.20 -9.39 -12.33
C LEU A 163 12.62 -8.81 -12.35
N TYR A 164 13.42 -9.03 -11.30
CA TYR A 164 14.80 -8.57 -11.31
C TYR A 164 15.63 -9.27 -12.38
N GLN A 165 15.46 -10.58 -12.58
CA GLN A 165 16.24 -11.33 -13.56
C GLN A 165 15.75 -11.16 -15.00
N GLN A 166 14.43 -11.15 -15.21
CA GLN A 166 13.82 -11.22 -16.54
C GLN A 166 13.13 -9.92 -16.97
N GLY A 167 12.88 -9.00 -16.04
CA GLY A 167 11.93 -7.91 -16.23
C GLY A 167 10.51 -8.44 -16.43
N GLY A 168 9.63 -7.60 -16.97
CA GLY A 168 8.28 -7.98 -17.33
C GLY A 168 7.23 -7.40 -16.41
N ILE A 169 6.03 -7.97 -16.45
CA ILE A 169 4.90 -7.60 -15.60
C ILE A 169 4.56 -8.81 -14.75
N TYR A 170 4.69 -8.69 -13.43
CA TYR A 170 4.07 -9.63 -12.51
C TYR A 170 2.63 -9.23 -12.27
N VAL A 171 1.74 -10.21 -12.13
CA VAL A 171 0.36 -9.97 -11.69
C VAL A 171 -0.18 -11.14 -10.86
N ASP A 172 -0.87 -10.82 -9.76
CA ASP A 172 -1.63 -11.79 -8.96
C ASP A 172 -2.78 -12.40 -9.80
N HIS A 173 -3.12 -13.65 -9.54
CA HIS A 173 -4.14 -14.39 -10.30
C HIS A 173 -5.56 -13.78 -10.21
N ASP A 174 -5.81 -12.99 -9.17
CA ASP A 174 -7.10 -12.36 -8.87
C ASP A 174 -7.16 -10.89 -9.31
N VAL A 175 -6.34 -10.50 -10.29
CA VAL A 175 -6.36 -9.18 -10.90
C VAL A 175 -6.91 -9.27 -12.33
N ILE A 176 -8.07 -8.68 -12.58
CA ILE A 176 -8.64 -8.56 -13.93
C ILE A 176 -7.96 -7.43 -14.69
N CYS A 177 -7.64 -7.67 -15.97
CA CYS A 177 -7.11 -6.68 -16.88
C CYS A 177 -8.26 -5.96 -17.60
N LEU A 178 -8.27 -4.63 -17.52
CA LEU A 178 -9.31 -3.79 -18.11
C LEU A 178 -8.84 -3.09 -19.38
N ASN A 179 -7.55 -2.78 -19.48
CA ASN A 179 -6.92 -2.15 -20.64
C ASN A 179 -5.53 -2.71 -20.92
N SER A 180 -5.04 -2.49 -22.15
CA SER A 180 -3.71 -2.93 -22.56
C SER A 180 -2.60 -2.22 -21.77
N PHE A 181 -1.56 -2.96 -21.40
CA PHE A 181 -0.37 -2.46 -20.72
C PHE A 181 0.74 -2.02 -21.68
N GLU A 182 0.51 -2.13 -23.00
CA GLU A 182 1.45 -1.76 -24.06
C GLU A 182 2.07 -0.37 -23.83
N GLU A 183 1.24 0.65 -23.60
CA GLU A 183 1.72 2.02 -23.38
C GLU A 183 2.64 2.12 -22.16
N LEU A 184 2.22 1.52 -21.03
CA LEU A 184 3.01 1.53 -19.79
C LEU A 184 4.40 0.90 -19.99
N THR A 185 4.49 -0.17 -20.78
CA THR A 185 5.78 -0.84 -21.07
C THR A 185 6.75 -0.01 -21.92
N HIS A 186 6.29 1.00 -22.65
CA HIS A 186 7.16 1.90 -23.42
C HIS A 186 7.45 3.21 -22.70
N THR A 187 6.66 3.56 -21.69
CA THR A 187 6.79 4.84 -20.96
C THR A 187 7.70 4.72 -19.73
N TYR A 188 7.61 3.62 -19.00
CA TYR A 188 8.21 3.49 -17.66
C TYR A 188 9.25 2.39 -17.58
N ASP A 189 10.28 2.58 -16.77
CA ASP A 189 11.27 1.57 -16.40
C ASP A 189 10.76 0.69 -15.25
N LEU A 190 9.94 1.26 -14.36
CA LEU A 190 9.17 0.54 -13.36
C LEU A 190 7.82 1.22 -13.12
N PHE A 191 6.77 0.41 -13.01
CA PHE A 191 5.47 0.88 -12.58
C PHE A 191 4.80 -0.07 -11.59
N CYS A 192 4.09 0.50 -10.63
CA CYS A 192 3.25 -0.23 -9.67
C CYS A 192 2.08 0.69 -9.26
N GLY A 193 1.11 0.15 -8.53
CA GLY A 193 0.01 0.95 -7.99
C GLY A 193 0.16 1.18 -6.50
N MET A 194 -0.55 2.18 -5.99
CA MET A 194 -0.79 2.35 -4.56
C MET A 194 -1.99 1.51 -4.10
N GLU A 195 -1.96 1.08 -2.85
CA GLU A 195 -3.10 0.44 -2.22
C GLU A 195 -4.16 1.48 -1.82
N PRO A 196 -5.46 1.14 -1.92
CA PRO A 196 -6.48 1.93 -1.24
C PRO A 196 -6.16 2.01 0.25
N PRO A 197 -6.29 3.19 0.89
CA PRO A 197 -5.98 3.31 2.31
C PRO A 197 -6.75 2.28 3.14
N HIS A 198 -6.03 1.53 3.96
CA HIS A 198 -6.62 0.46 4.76
C HIS A 198 -6.16 0.57 6.22
N GLN A 199 -6.77 -0.24 7.08
CA GLN A 199 -6.35 -0.32 8.46
C GLN A 199 -4.85 -0.67 8.56
N LEU A 200 -4.11 0.11 9.36
CA LEU A 200 -2.70 -0.12 9.68
C LEU A 200 -2.38 -1.61 9.94
N VAL A 201 -1.67 -2.19 8.99
CA VAL A 201 -0.92 -3.44 9.12
C VAL A 201 0.56 -3.12 9.32
N LEU A 202 1.06 -2.14 8.57
CA LEU A 202 2.39 -1.53 8.72
C LEU A 202 2.28 -0.21 9.52
N ASN A 203 3.38 0.55 9.55
CA ASN A 203 3.42 1.85 10.23
C ASN A 203 2.56 2.92 9.52
N THR A 204 2.16 2.66 8.28
CA THR A 204 1.38 3.56 7.43
C THR A 204 0.22 2.83 6.75
N SER A 205 -0.82 3.60 6.42
CA SER A 205 -1.98 3.19 5.62
C SER A 205 -1.78 3.51 4.12
N ILE A 206 -0.62 4.07 3.75
CA ILE A 206 -0.27 4.52 2.41
C ILE A 206 0.91 3.67 1.94
N ASN A 207 0.61 2.61 1.19
CA ASN A 207 1.57 1.61 0.72
C ASN A 207 1.41 1.39 -0.80
N LEU A 208 2.44 0.82 -1.42
CA LEU A 208 2.41 0.29 -2.77
C LEU A 208 1.83 -1.13 -2.78
N CYS A 209 1.09 -1.45 -3.84
CA CYS A 209 0.71 -2.80 -4.17
C CYS A 209 1.93 -3.56 -4.70
N ASN A 210 2.13 -4.80 -4.24
CA ASN A 210 3.02 -5.75 -4.91
C ASN A 210 2.27 -6.77 -5.79
N ASN A 211 0.95 -6.66 -5.89
CA ASN A 211 0.07 -7.53 -6.69
C ASN A 211 0.22 -7.34 -8.21
N LEU A 212 0.77 -6.20 -8.65
CA LEU A 212 1.01 -5.85 -10.04
C LEU A 212 2.23 -4.94 -10.09
N ILE A 213 3.31 -5.43 -10.70
CA ILE A 213 4.55 -4.68 -10.86
C ILE A 213 5.06 -4.89 -12.28
N GLY A 214 5.23 -3.82 -13.03
CA GLY A 214 6.00 -3.81 -14.27
C GLY A 214 7.41 -3.31 -14.02
N SER A 215 8.43 -3.97 -14.55
CA SER A 215 9.81 -3.52 -14.38
C SER A 215 10.76 -3.97 -15.49
N ALA A 216 11.71 -3.11 -15.84
CA ALA A 216 12.89 -3.47 -16.61
C ALA A 216 13.75 -4.49 -15.82
N PRO A 217 14.46 -5.40 -16.50
CA PRO A 217 15.39 -6.30 -15.82
C PRO A 217 16.49 -5.50 -15.09
N ALA A 218 16.98 -6.06 -13.99
CA ALA A 218 18.01 -5.50 -13.13
C ALA A 218 17.68 -4.13 -12.50
N HIS A 219 16.39 -3.81 -12.31
CA HIS A 219 15.96 -2.50 -11.80
C HIS A 219 16.48 -2.19 -10.38
N PRO A 220 16.97 -0.97 -10.09
CA PRO A 220 17.50 -0.58 -8.78
C PRO A 220 16.52 -0.74 -7.61
N VAL A 221 15.24 -0.43 -7.82
CA VAL A 221 14.19 -0.62 -6.81
C VAL A 221 14.08 -2.10 -6.43
N LEU A 222 13.96 -3.00 -7.40
CA LEU A 222 13.86 -4.44 -7.13
C LEU A 222 15.12 -4.99 -6.46
N LYS A 223 16.30 -4.49 -6.84
CA LYS A 223 17.56 -4.85 -6.17
C LYS A 223 17.54 -4.49 -4.70
N GLU A 224 17.16 -3.26 -4.39
CA GLU A 224 17.05 -2.75 -3.01
C GLU A 224 15.96 -3.50 -2.23
N THR A 225 14.83 -3.84 -2.85
CA THR A 225 13.79 -4.69 -2.25
C THR A 225 14.38 -6.04 -1.85
N ILE A 226 15.09 -6.70 -2.77
CA ILE A 226 15.72 -8.00 -2.52
C ILE A 226 16.69 -7.93 -1.33
N GLU A 227 17.57 -6.94 -1.31
CA GLU A 227 18.55 -6.75 -0.24
C GLU A 227 17.87 -6.50 1.11
N ARG A 228 16.81 -5.70 1.13
CA ARG A 228 16.03 -5.38 2.33
C ARG A 228 15.30 -6.60 2.89
N VAL A 229 14.70 -7.42 2.03
CA VAL A 229 14.03 -8.67 2.41
C VAL A 229 15.04 -9.61 3.09
N SER A 230 16.16 -9.92 2.43
CA SER A 230 17.18 -10.82 2.96
C SER A 230 17.79 -10.31 4.27
N LYS A 231 18.06 -9.00 4.38
CA LYS A 231 18.62 -8.40 5.60
C LYS A 231 17.70 -8.55 6.81
N ARG A 232 16.38 -8.46 6.62
CA ARG A 232 15.39 -8.48 7.71
C ARG A 232 14.76 -9.85 7.97
N TRP A 233 15.00 -10.85 7.09
CA TRP A 233 14.32 -12.14 7.12
C TRP A 233 14.27 -12.78 8.52
N LYS A 234 15.45 -12.97 9.14
CA LYS A 234 15.59 -13.61 10.46
C LYS A 234 15.16 -12.71 11.62
N SER A 235 15.33 -11.39 11.51
CA SER A 235 14.95 -10.48 12.60
C SER A 235 13.45 -10.34 12.71
N ILE A 236 12.73 -10.22 11.58
CA ILE A 236 11.28 -10.15 11.57
C ILE A 236 10.66 -11.47 12.07
N GLU A 237 11.27 -12.62 11.78
CA GLU A 237 10.83 -13.91 12.34
C GLU A 237 10.84 -13.93 13.87
N LYS A 238 11.87 -13.33 14.48
CA LYS A 238 12.01 -13.27 15.94
C LYS A 238 11.01 -12.30 16.57
N ILE A 239 10.64 -11.24 15.86
CA ILE A 239 9.65 -10.26 16.32
C ILE A 239 8.25 -10.87 16.23
N PHE A 240 7.97 -11.64 15.18
CA PHE A 240 6.68 -12.29 14.93
C PHE A 240 6.85 -13.81 14.79
N PRO A 241 7.15 -14.54 15.89
CA PRO A 241 7.44 -15.97 15.85
C PRO A 241 6.17 -16.84 15.82
N GLY A 242 4.99 -16.25 16.00
CA GLY A 242 3.72 -16.95 16.07
C GLY A 242 3.31 -17.57 14.73
N LYS A 243 2.58 -18.67 14.80
CA LYS A 243 1.95 -19.31 13.63
C LYS A 243 0.48 -18.89 13.46
N ASP A 244 -0.03 -18.09 14.38
CA ASP A 244 -1.35 -17.49 14.25
C ASP A 244 -1.39 -16.52 13.06
N THR A 245 -2.61 -16.22 12.62
CA THR A 245 -2.87 -15.36 11.47
C THR A 245 -2.23 -13.98 11.64
N ASP A 246 -2.39 -13.33 12.79
CA ASP A 246 -1.90 -11.97 12.99
C ASP A 246 -0.37 -11.92 12.95
N SER A 247 0.30 -12.85 13.64
CA SER A 247 1.75 -12.97 13.57
C SER A 247 2.24 -13.29 12.17
N THR A 248 1.47 -14.05 11.38
CA THR A 248 1.82 -14.38 9.99
C THR A 248 1.63 -13.18 9.06
N ILE A 249 0.52 -12.44 9.16
CA ILE A 249 0.29 -11.18 8.45
C ILE A 249 1.44 -10.22 8.71
N MET A 250 1.74 -9.97 9.98
CA MET A 250 2.78 -9.02 10.37
C MET A 250 4.15 -9.46 9.89
N ARG A 251 4.47 -10.76 10.03
CA ARG A 251 5.75 -11.29 9.56
C ARG A 251 5.92 -11.08 8.06
N ILE A 252 4.89 -11.39 7.26
CA ILE A 252 5.03 -11.30 5.80
C ILE A 252 4.97 -9.85 5.33
N ALA A 253 4.03 -9.04 5.83
CA ALA A 253 3.97 -7.61 5.50
C ALA A 253 5.32 -6.90 5.76
N HIS A 254 5.96 -7.16 6.90
CA HIS A 254 7.27 -6.60 7.20
C HIS A 254 8.42 -7.21 6.39
N ARG A 255 8.29 -8.46 5.92
CA ARG A 255 9.32 -9.15 5.14
C ARG A 255 9.25 -8.88 3.64
N THR A 256 8.07 -8.63 3.07
CA THR A 256 7.90 -8.61 1.60
C THR A 256 7.17 -7.38 1.07
N PHE A 257 6.30 -6.72 1.85
CA PHE A 257 5.60 -5.49 1.42
C PHE A 257 6.42 -4.24 1.75
N SER A 258 6.65 -4.00 3.04
CA SER A 258 7.40 -2.83 3.51
C SER A 258 8.78 -2.63 2.86
N PRO A 259 9.56 -3.68 2.54
CA PRO A 259 10.80 -3.52 1.77
C PRO A 259 10.62 -2.92 0.37
N PHE A 260 9.49 -3.18 -0.29
CA PHE A 260 9.20 -2.64 -1.62
C PHE A 260 8.89 -1.15 -1.54
N ASP A 261 8.04 -0.74 -0.59
CA ASP A 261 7.75 0.66 -0.29
C ASP A 261 9.03 1.45 -0.02
N GLU A 262 9.83 0.96 0.93
CA GLU A 262 11.08 1.59 1.33
C GLU A 262 12.10 1.65 0.18
N ALA A 263 12.15 0.61 -0.66
CA ALA A 263 13.04 0.56 -1.82
C ALA A 263 12.61 1.54 -2.90
N PHE A 264 11.31 1.64 -3.18
CA PHE A 264 10.77 2.61 -4.13
C PHE A 264 11.10 4.02 -3.65
N GLN A 265 10.78 4.36 -2.40
CA GLN A 265 11.12 5.66 -1.83
C GLN A 265 12.62 5.98 -1.88
N ALA A 266 13.47 4.98 -1.69
CA ALA A 266 14.92 5.15 -1.67
C ALA A 266 15.56 5.22 -3.06
N LYS A 267 14.96 4.62 -4.09
CA LYS A 267 15.62 4.36 -5.39
C LYS A 267 14.85 4.84 -6.61
N ALA A 268 13.55 5.12 -6.51
CA ALA A 268 12.76 5.54 -7.65
C ALA A 268 13.33 6.81 -8.30
N SER A 269 13.26 6.85 -9.63
CA SER A 269 13.75 7.95 -10.47
C SER A 269 15.26 8.20 -10.38
N GLN A 270 16.03 7.28 -9.81
CA GLN A 270 17.49 7.31 -9.90
C GLN A 270 17.95 6.92 -11.30
N LEU A 271 19.17 7.33 -11.66
CA LEU A 271 19.80 6.99 -12.94
C LEU A 271 19.03 7.46 -14.19
N GLY A 272 18.05 8.36 -14.02
CA GLY A 272 17.20 8.85 -15.11
C GLY A 272 16.04 7.91 -15.45
N ASN A 273 15.74 6.91 -14.61
CA ASN A 273 14.63 5.99 -14.82
C ASN A 273 13.28 6.70 -14.68
N ASN A 274 12.33 6.32 -15.53
CA ASN A 274 10.93 6.72 -15.43
C ASN A 274 10.19 5.73 -14.53
N ASP A 275 10.27 5.95 -13.22
CA ASP A 275 9.62 5.10 -12.21
C ASP A 275 8.36 5.76 -11.67
N ILE A 276 7.23 5.05 -11.71
CA ILE A 276 5.94 5.60 -11.30
C ILE A 276 5.18 4.70 -10.32
N ALA A 277 4.66 5.33 -9.27
CA ALA A 277 3.62 4.78 -8.41
C ALA A 277 2.28 5.40 -8.82
N PHE A 278 1.42 4.60 -9.44
CA PHE A 278 0.10 5.06 -9.85
C PHE A 278 -0.86 5.18 -8.65
N PRO A 279 -1.76 6.18 -8.62
CA PRO A 279 -2.85 6.22 -7.67
C PRO A 279 -3.67 4.93 -7.66
N ALA A 280 -4.29 4.62 -6.52
CA ALA A 280 -5.00 3.36 -6.31
C ALA A 280 -6.02 3.04 -7.40
N ASN A 281 -6.73 4.05 -7.93
CA ASN A 281 -7.73 3.86 -8.99
C ASN A 281 -7.16 3.32 -10.33
N PHE A 282 -5.85 3.31 -10.56
CA PHE A 282 -5.33 2.71 -11.79
C PHE A 282 -5.49 1.19 -11.82
N PHE A 283 -5.30 0.54 -10.67
CA PHE A 283 -5.33 -0.93 -10.56
C PHE A 283 -6.37 -1.43 -9.56
N ASN A 284 -7.21 -0.54 -9.02
CA ASN A 284 -8.29 -0.87 -8.10
C ASN A 284 -9.55 -0.05 -8.41
N ASN A 285 -10.70 -0.62 -8.08
CA ASN A 285 -11.94 0.14 -8.03
C ASN A 285 -11.93 1.03 -6.78
N MET A 286 -12.29 2.31 -6.94
CA MET A 286 -12.46 3.26 -5.84
C MET A 286 -13.94 3.60 -5.74
N GLY A 287 -14.64 2.93 -4.82
CA GLY A 287 -16.09 3.04 -4.69
C GLY A 287 -16.80 2.64 -5.98
N LYS A 288 -17.43 3.61 -6.66
CA LYS A 288 -18.09 3.41 -7.97
C LYS A 288 -17.19 3.69 -9.17
N ASN A 289 -15.99 4.24 -8.94
CA ASN A 289 -15.04 4.55 -10.00
C ASN A 289 -14.25 3.27 -10.36
N PRO A 290 -14.45 2.69 -11.57
CA PRO A 290 -13.73 1.49 -11.97
C PRO A 290 -12.24 1.74 -12.12
N GLY A 291 -11.45 0.68 -12.00
CA GLY A 291 -10.01 0.73 -12.24
C GLY A 291 -9.68 1.18 -13.68
N LYS A 292 -8.66 2.03 -13.86
CA LYS A 292 -8.29 2.51 -15.21
C LYS A 292 -7.63 1.43 -16.07
N TYR A 293 -6.81 0.55 -15.50
CA TYR A 293 -6.06 -0.49 -16.24
C TYR A 293 -6.33 -1.90 -15.74
N ALA A 294 -6.58 -2.05 -14.44
CA ALA A 294 -6.83 -3.34 -13.82
C ALA A 294 -7.71 -3.18 -12.58
N HIS A 295 -8.19 -4.30 -12.03
CA HIS A 295 -8.83 -4.33 -10.72
C HIS A 295 -8.39 -5.56 -9.95
N HIS A 296 -7.82 -5.36 -8.76
CA HIS A 296 -7.54 -6.44 -7.80
C HIS A 296 -8.78 -6.82 -7.00
N TYR A 297 -9.17 -8.11 -7.03
CA TYR A 297 -10.33 -8.62 -6.29
C TYR A 297 -10.02 -8.97 -4.83
N TYR A 298 -8.75 -9.00 -4.42
CA TYR A 298 -8.33 -9.39 -3.06
C TYR A 298 -8.92 -10.74 -2.62
N ALA A 299 -8.99 -11.69 -3.56
CA ALA A 299 -9.37 -13.07 -3.28
C ALA A 299 -8.38 -13.62 -2.26
N SER A 300 -8.85 -13.80 -1.04
CA SER A 300 -8.00 -14.12 0.11
C SER A 300 -7.26 -15.42 -0.15
N THR A 301 -5.93 -15.36 -0.25
CA THR A 301 -5.02 -16.54 -0.35
C THR A 301 -4.04 -16.63 0.82
N TRP A 302 -3.96 -15.58 1.64
CA TRP A 302 -3.09 -15.55 2.81
C TRP A 302 -3.60 -16.45 3.94
N PHE A 303 -4.92 -16.59 4.06
CA PHE A 303 -5.62 -17.25 5.17
C PHE A 303 -6.89 -17.95 4.67
N ASP A 304 -6.71 -18.99 3.86
CA ASP A 304 -7.84 -19.80 3.34
C ASP A 304 -8.59 -20.54 4.46
N ASP A 305 -7.96 -20.69 5.62
CA ASP A 305 -8.42 -21.57 6.69
C ASP A 305 -9.04 -20.83 7.90
N GLU A 306 -9.15 -19.49 7.90
CA GLU A 306 -9.69 -18.78 9.08
C GLU A 306 -11.23 -18.96 9.19
N PRO A 307 -11.73 -19.59 10.26
CA PRO A 307 -13.18 -19.70 10.48
C PRO A 307 -13.81 -18.32 10.63
N ALA A 308 -15.02 -18.13 10.08
CA ALA A 308 -15.76 -16.87 10.17
C ALA A 308 -15.92 -16.35 11.62
N PHE A 309 -15.98 -17.25 12.60
CA PHE A 309 -15.99 -16.90 14.02
C PHE A 309 -14.70 -16.22 14.47
N GLU A 310 -13.53 -16.78 14.14
CA GLU A 310 -12.22 -16.22 14.50
C GLU A 310 -12.00 -14.87 13.83
N LYS A 311 -12.38 -14.75 12.56
CA LYS A 311 -12.38 -13.47 11.83
C LYS A 311 -13.23 -12.40 12.54
N ASN A 312 -14.42 -12.78 13.00
CA ASN A 312 -15.32 -11.88 13.74
C ASN A 312 -14.79 -11.54 15.14
N LEU A 313 -14.21 -12.51 15.84
CA LEU A 313 -13.60 -12.32 17.15
C LEU A 313 -12.42 -11.36 17.05
N ARG A 314 -11.50 -11.56 16.09
CA ARG A 314 -10.39 -10.64 15.82
C ARG A 314 -10.89 -9.23 15.59
N ARG A 315 -11.84 -9.03 14.67
CA ARG A 315 -12.43 -7.69 14.40
C ARG A 315 -12.95 -7.02 15.67
N ARG A 316 -13.60 -7.77 16.56
CA ARG A 316 -14.08 -7.26 17.85
C ARG A 316 -12.95 -6.93 18.80
N LEU A 317 -11.96 -7.82 18.94
CA LEU A 317 -10.79 -7.61 19.79
C LEU A 317 -10.00 -6.37 19.35
N THR A 318 -9.78 -6.19 18.06
CA THR A 318 -9.10 -4.99 17.53
C THR A 318 -9.90 -3.72 17.82
N LYS A 319 -11.24 -3.76 17.71
CA LYS A 319 -12.11 -2.64 18.07
C LYS A 319 -12.04 -2.29 19.56
N ILE A 320 -12.00 -3.30 20.44
CA ILE A 320 -11.86 -3.12 21.89
C ILE A 320 -10.48 -2.57 22.22
N SER A 321 -9.41 -3.14 21.66
CA SER A 321 -8.04 -2.70 21.85
C SER A 321 -7.86 -1.22 21.45
N ARG A 322 -8.43 -0.81 20.30
CA ARG A 322 -8.46 0.61 19.89
C ARG A 322 -9.15 1.52 20.90
N LYS A 323 -10.33 1.13 21.41
CA LYS A 323 -11.03 1.91 22.44
C LYS A 323 -10.19 2.01 23.72
N ASN A 324 -9.56 0.92 24.14
CA ASN A 324 -8.70 0.91 25.32
C ASN A 324 -7.48 1.83 25.13
N ASN A 325 -6.82 1.79 23.97
CA ASN A 325 -5.70 2.68 23.66
C ASN A 325 -6.12 4.15 23.64
N GLN A 326 -7.29 4.49 23.10
CA GLN A 326 -7.84 5.85 23.15
C GLN A 326 -8.09 6.31 24.58
N ILE A 327 -8.65 5.44 25.45
CA ILE A 327 -8.86 5.73 26.87
C ILE A 327 -7.51 5.95 27.58
N LEU A 328 -6.50 5.10 27.31
CA LEU A 328 -5.16 5.24 27.88
C LEU A 328 -4.50 6.55 27.46
N LEU A 329 -4.59 6.93 26.18
CA LEU A 329 -4.08 8.22 25.68
C LEU A 329 -4.79 9.41 26.33
N PHE A 330 -6.11 9.36 26.46
CA PHE A 330 -6.89 10.39 27.14
C PHE A 330 -6.47 10.53 28.62
N ASN A 331 -6.28 9.42 29.32
CA ASN A 331 -5.80 9.42 30.70
C ASN A 331 -4.37 9.98 30.82
N ALA A 332 -3.48 9.63 29.88
CA ALA A 332 -2.12 10.16 29.83
C ALA A 332 -2.12 11.69 29.61
N PHE A 333 -3.01 12.20 28.76
CA PHE A 333 -3.19 13.64 28.54
C PHE A 333 -3.66 14.36 29.82
N ILE A 334 -4.65 13.81 30.52
CA ILE A 334 -5.11 14.36 31.81
C ILE A 334 -3.97 14.38 32.83
N LEU A 335 -3.19 13.30 32.92
CA LEU A 335 -2.05 13.21 33.83
C LEU A 335 -0.99 14.30 33.51
N ALA A 336 -0.67 14.48 32.23
CA ALA A 336 0.27 15.51 31.78
C ALA A 336 -0.24 16.94 32.09
N ALA A 337 -1.52 17.21 31.86
CA ALA A 337 -2.14 18.49 32.18
C ALA A 337 -2.12 18.77 33.70
N ASN A 338 -2.40 17.76 34.52
CA ASN A 338 -2.32 17.87 35.98
C ASN A 338 -0.89 18.11 36.45
N LEU A 339 0.10 17.41 35.89
CA LEU A 339 1.51 17.62 36.22
C LEU A 339 1.96 19.03 35.85
N PHE A 340 1.55 19.54 34.69
CA PHE A 340 1.83 20.91 34.27
C PHE A 340 1.22 21.94 35.24
N LEU A 341 -0.03 21.72 35.67
CA LEU A 341 -0.70 22.59 36.64
C LEU A 341 0.04 22.61 37.99
N VAL A 342 0.48 21.45 38.49
CA VAL A 342 1.26 21.35 39.74
C VAL A 342 2.58 22.12 39.62
N VAL A 343 3.32 21.94 38.52
CA VAL A 343 4.57 22.66 38.28
C VAL A 343 4.33 24.17 38.19
N PHE A 344 3.26 24.59 37.50
CA PHE A 344 2.87 26.00 37.41
C PHE A 344 2.57 26.61 38.77
N LEU A 345 1.77 25.92 39.60
CA LEU A 345 1.43 26.37 40.95
C LEU A 345 2.66 26.44 41.88
N LEU A 346 3.56 25.46 41.80
CA LEU A 346 4.83 25.49 42.55
C LEU A 346 5.71 26.67 42.14
N ARG A 347 5.77 26.98 40.83
CA ARG A 347 6.52 28.13 40.31
C ARG A 347 5.91 29.46 40.79
N GLN A 348 4.58 29.61 40.75
CA GLN A 348 3.88 30.78 41.27
C GLN A 348 4.16 30.97 42.77
N LYS A 349 4.08 29.90 43.57
CA LYS A 349 4.41 29.91 45.00
C LYS A 349 5.85 30.33 45.26
N HIS A 350 6.80 29.87 44.43
CA HIS A 350 8.20 30.27 44.54
C HIS A 350 8.42 31.74 44.18
N ILE A 351 7.77 32.25 43.12
CA ILE A 351 7.83 33.67 42.74
C ILE A 351 7.27 34.55 43.87
N PHE A 352 6.12 34.18 44.42
CA PHE A 352 5.48 34.88 45.53
C PHE A 352 6.37 34.94 46.77
N LYS A 353 6.95 33.80 47.20
CA LYS A 353 7.93 33.77 48.31
C LYS A 353 9.18 34.61 48.05
N ARG A 354 9.61 34.76 46.79
CA ARG A 354 10.76 35.61 46.43
C ARG A 354 10.40 37.09 46.51
N TYR A 355 9.16 37.45 46.20
CA TYR A 355 8.64 38.80 46.32
C TYR A 355 8.50 39.21 47.80
N GLU A 356 7.96 38.34 48.65
CA GLU A 356 7.87 38.57 50.11
C GLU A 356 9.23 38.71 50.81
N ARG A 357 10.31 38.15 50.27
CA ARG A 357 11.66 38.29 50.84
C ARG A 357 12.40 39.55 50.39
N LYS A 358 11.89 40.24 49.36
CA LYS A 358 12.51 41.45 48.79
C LYS A 358 11.85 42.75 49.29
N ASN A 359 10.65 42.65 49.86
CA ASN A 359 9.99 43.68 50.66
C ASN A 359 10.18 43.36 52.14
#